data_AF-A0A0M3J0G6-F1
#
_entry.id   AF-A0A0M3J0G6-F1
#
_cell.length_a   1.000
_cell.length_b   1.000
_cell.length_c   1.000
_cell.angle_alpha   90.00
_cell.angle_beta   90.00
_cell.angle_gamma   90.00
#
_symmetry.space_group_name_H-M   'P 1'
#
loop_
_entity.id
_entity.type
_entity.pdbx_description
1 polymer ?
#
loop_
_entity_poly.entity_id
_entity_poly.type
_entity_poly.pdbx_seq_one_letter_code
_entity_poly.pdbx_strand_id
1 'polypeptide(L)'
;MRLSTRAVERETGTPVMLFDMKSAITRLSSYVITNDCLMNDDKIELLSFIYEVVLWAAAVRSALLATLHMPIPQMKRLMRKVSASSPSQPLSNAAQNDSSSSTDQDEVNPVEAMRYTCTDLSRYIGELWHECRIKRLPDNFKIGHTSLEQMHHFLTGSEQLSISYLPAASLNNWIKVISRWIPFIAHTLKMEALVWRRFTILELPTNYDDLFSRFFGRSCLSCGTIPRNPFICLLCSEVVCLDSCCVTSTGGMVPDNEVERHAIQCGSGVACFLSLNTSLIVIVTRHKAALWGSVYLDIHGEEDRNLRRGKPLFLSARRFARLRSDWVRQSFEQQSMSFFTFDHLPTFLRDAHYVLSS
;
A
#
# COMPACT_ATOMS: atom_id res chain seq x y z
N MET A 1 -15.77 -4.03 20.27
CA MET A 1 -17.09 -3.85 19.64
C MET A 1 -16.85 -3.32 18.24
N ARG A 2 -16.92 -4.18 17.20
CA ARG A 2 -16.72 -3.74 15.80
C ARG A 2 -17.89 -2.84 15.42
N LEU A 3 -17.63 -1.55 15.23
CA LEU A 3 -18.64 -0.60 14.79
C LEU A 3 -19.04 -0.95 13.36
N SER A 4 -20.33 -1.22 13.15
CA SER A 4 -20.90 -1.40 11.82
C SER A 4 -20.74 -0.08 11.06
N THR A 5 -20.05 -0.13 9.93
CA THR A 5 -19.86 0.98 8.98
C THR A 5 -21.16 1.74 8.70
N ARG A 6 -22.30 1.05 8.71
CA ARG A 6 -23.64 1.63 8.51
C ARG A 6 -24.07 2.64 9.58
N ALA A 7 -23.56 2.57 10.81
CA ALA A 7 -23.95 3.50 11.88
C ALA A 7 -23.35 4.90 11.66
N VAL A 8 -22.10 4.96 11.20
CA VAL A 8 -21.37 6.21 10.91
C VAL A 8 -21.97 6.92 9.69
N GLU A 9 -22.39 6.16 8.66
CA GLU A 9 -23.04 6.71 7.46
C GLU A 9 -24.39 7.37 7.77
N ARG A 10 -25.15 6.77 8.69
CA ARG A 10 -26.49 7.24 9.06
C ARG A 10 -26.46 8.55 9.86
N GLU A 11 -25.41 8.78 10.62
CA GLU A 11 -25.27 9.93 11.51
C GLU A 11 -24.59 11.13 10.81
N THR A 12 -23.70 10.86 9.86
CA THR A 12 -22.94 11.90 9.15
C THR A 12 -23.53 12.26 7.78
N GLY A 13 -24.49 11.47 7.27
CA GLY A 13 -25.00 11.60 5.90
C GLY A 13 -23.94 11.41 4.81
N THR A 14 -22.74 10.98 5.19
CA THR A 14 -21.56 10.87 4.33
C THR A 14 -21.15 9.41 4.29
N PRO A 15 -21.11 8.75 3.12
CA PRO A 15 -20.78 7.33 3.05
C PRO A 15 -19.34 7.08 3.54
N VAL A 16 -19.08 5.89 4.08
CA VAL A 16 -17.78 5.41 4.62
C VAL A 16 -16.66 5.38 3.56
N MET A 17 -16.93 5.86 2.35
CA MET A 17 -15.98 6.16 1.27
C MET A 17 -14.82 7.07 1.71
N LEU A 18 -14.90 7.72 2.88
CA LEU A 18 -13.81 8.50 3.47
C LEU A 18 -12.56 7.69 3.87
N PHE A 19 -12.61 6.36 3.83
CA PHE A 19 -11.43 5.52 4.11
C PHE A 19 -10.65 5.08 2.86
N ASP A 20 -11.29 5.06 1.69
CA ASP A 20 -10.63 4.67 0.45
C ASP A 20 -10.91 5.70 -0.64
N MET A 21 -10.01 6.68 -0.74
CA MET A 21 -10.07 7.76 -1.73
C MET A 21 -10.07 7.22 -3.16
N LYS A 22 -9.38 6.10 -3.42
CA LYS A 22 -9.37 5.46 -4.74
C LYS A 22 -10.73 4.86 -5.05
N SER A 23 -11.29 4.04 -4.16
CA SER A 23 -12.66 3.51 -4.35
C SER A 23 -13.70 4.62 -4.50
N ALA A 24 -13.60 5.70 -3.72
CA ALA A 24 -14.50 6.84 -3.80
C ALA A 24 -14.47 7.48 -5.19
N ILE A 25 -13.27 7.82 -5.69
CA ILE A 25 -13.14 8.44 -7.00
C ILE A 25 -13.50 7.49 -8.14
N THR A 26 -13.21 6.19 -8.03
CA THR A 26 -13.59 5.21 -9.06
C THR A 26 -15.10 5.10 -9.19
N ARG A 27 -15.85 5.11 -8.07
CA ARG A 27 -17.31 5.05 -8.09
C ARG A 27 -17.93 6.32 -8.67
N LEU A 28 -17.44 7.48 -8.22
CA LEU A 28 -17.89 8.77 -8.75
C LEU A 28 -17.55 8.90 -10.24
N SER A 29 -16.34 8.48 -10.63
CA SER A 29 -15.91 8.51 -12.03
C SER A 29 -16.75 7.58 -12.88
N SER A 30 -17.01 6.35 -12.42
CA SER A 30 -17.89 5.40 -13.11
C SER A 30 -19.26 6.02 -13.39
N TYR A 31 -19.89 6.64 -12.38
CA TYR A 31 -21.20 7.29 -12.55
C TYR A 31 -21.19 8.39 -13.62
N VAL A 32 -20.14 9.22 -13.68
CA VAL A 32 -20.01 10.28 -14.68
C VAL A 32 -19.71 9.71 -16.07
N ILE A 33 -18.81 8.72 -16.15
CA ILE A 33 -18.36 8.10 -17.40
C ILE A 33 -19.52 7.35 -18.08
N THR A 34 -20.32 6.61 -17.31
CA THR A 34 -21.48 5.86 -17.81
C THR A 34 -22.72 6.71 -18.03
N ASN A 35 -22.66 8.03 -17.77
CA ASN A 35 -23.79 8.90 -18.01
C ASN A 35 -23.86 9.26 -19.50
N ASP A 36 -24.85 8.73 -20.20
CA ASP A 36 -25.06 8.94 -21.64
C ASP A 36 -25.56 10.36 -21.97
N CYS A 37 -26.05 11.11 -20.98
CA CYS A 37 -26.53 12.47 -21.17
C CYS A 37 -25.41 13.53 -21.21
N LEU A 38 -24.18 13.16 -20.85
CA LEU A 38 -23.04 14.09 -20.81
C LEU A 38 -22.16 13.94 -22.05
N MET A 39 -21.76 15.06 -22.64
CA MET A 39 -20.73 15.06 -23.69
C MET A 39 -19.36 14.78 -23.07
N ASN A 40 -18.39 14.36 -23.89
CA ASN A 40 -17.07 13.99 -23.37
C ASN A 40 -16.35 15.19 -22.72
N ASP A 41 -16.53 16.39 -23.24
CA ASP A 41 -15.97 17.62 -22.65
C ASP A 41 -16.59 17.90 -21.27
N ASP A 42 -17.91 17.77 -21.12
CA ASP A 42 -18.61 17.92 -19.83
C ASP A 42 -18.16 16.86 -18.83
N LYS A 43 -17.93 15.62 -19.29
CA LYS A 43 -17.37 14.53 -18.46
C LYS A 43 -15.98 14.90 -17.96
N ILE A 44 -15.11 15.40 -18.83
CA ILE A 44 -13.74 15.81 -18.45
C ILE A 44 -13.79 16.93 -17.41
N GLU A 45 -14.64 17.94 -17.59
CA GLU A 45 -14.77 19.06 -16.65
C GLU A 45 -15.28 18.57 -15.28
N LEU A 46 -16.36 17.78 -15.25
CA LEU A 46 -16.92 17.26 -14.01
C LEU A 46 -15.97 16.30 -13.30
N LEU A 47 -15.28 15.43 -14.04
CA LEU A 47 -14.29 14.51 -13.48
C LEU A 47 -13.07 15.26 -12.94
N SER A 48 -12.64 16.34 -13.58
CA SER A 48 -11.55 17.21 -13.11
C SER A 48 -11.92 17.85 -11.77
N PHE A 49 -13.14 18.37 -11.66
CA PHE A 49 -13.67 18.90 -10.40
C PHE A 49 -13.72 17.84 -9.30
N ILE A 50 -14.27 16.66 -9.59
CA ILE A 50 -14.31 15.54 -8.63
C ILE A 50 -12.91 15.16 -8.17
N TYR A 51 -11.94 15.10 -9.09
CA TYR A 51 -10.55 14.83 -8.78
C TYR A 51 -9.97 15.84 -7.79
N GLU A 52 -10.14 17.13 -8.01
CA GLU A 52 -9.59 18.15 -7.10
C GLU A 52 -10.17 18.04 -5.69
N VAL A 53 -11.48 17.80 -5.56
CA VAL A 53 -12.14 17.61 -4.27
C VAL A 53 -11.59 16.37 -3.54
N VAL A 54 -11.48 15.24 -4.24
CA VAL A 54 -10.97 13.99 -3.64
C VAL A 54 -9.47 14.09 -3.35
N LEU A 55 -8.71 14.82 -4.15
CA LEU A 55 -7.28 15.03 -3.93
C LEU A 55 -7.02 15.81 -2.63
N TRP A 56 -7.84 16.83 -2.34
CA TRP A 56 -7.79 17.53 -1.05
C TRP A 56 -8.21 16.65 0.12
N ALA A 57 -9.25 15.85 -0.03
CA ALA A 57 -9.66 14.88 0.99
C ALA A 57 -8.54 13.88 1.29
N ALA A 58 -7.83 13.40 0.25
CA ALA A 58 -6.67 12.54 0.39
C ALA A 58 -5.52 13.26 1.12
N ALA A 59 -5.22 14.51 0.75
CA ALA A 59 -4.18 15.31 1.38
C ALA A 59 -4.42 15.49 2.89
N VAL A 60 -5.65 15.87 3.27
CA VAL A 60 -6.04 16.06 4.68
C VAL A 60 -5.98 14.74 5.44
N ARG A 61 -6.47 13.64 4.85
CA ARG A 61 -6.38 12.30 5.44
C ARG A 61 -4.93 11.91 5.72
N SER A 62 -4.03 12.07 4.74
CA SER A 62 -2.62 11.74 4.90
C SER A 62 -1.93 12.57 5.96
N ALA A 63 -2.25 13.86 6.05
CA ALA A 63 -1.73 14.73 7.11
C ALA A 63 -2.20 14.26 8.50
N LEU A 64 -3.48 13.91 8.67
CA LEU A 64 -4.01 13.36 9.92
C LEU A 64 -3.32 12.04 10.29
N LEU A 65 -3.19 11.11 9.34
CA LEU A 65 -2.48 9.85 9.56
C LEU A 65 -1.03 10.09 9.99
N ALA A 66 -0.30 10.96 9.28
CA ALA A 66 1.08 11.29 9.64
C ALA A 66 1.19 11.86 11.06
N THR A 67 0.25 12.70 11.49
CA THR A 67 0.25 13.20 12.88
C THR A 67 -0.02 12.11 13.91
N LEU A 68 -0.84 11.11 13.60
CA LEU A 68 -1.14 10.00 14.52
C LEU A 68 0.05 9.03 14.69
N HIS A 69 0.89 8.93 13.68
CA HIS A 69 2.11 8.12 13.70
C HIS A 69 3.35 8.90 14.17
N MET A 70 3.24 10.21 14.38
CA MET A 70 4.36 11.04 14.81
C MET A 70 4.84 10.67 16.22
N PRO A 71 6.15 10.42 16.42
CA PRO A 71 6.72 10.23 17.74
C PRO A 71 6.44 11.41 18.67
N ILE A 72 6.08 11.13 19.94
CA ILE A 72 5.82 12.16 20.97
C ILE A 72 6.96 13.20 21.07
N PRO A 73 8.26 12.82 21.00
CA PRO A 73 9.36 13.79 21.02
C PRO A 73 9.30 14.79 19.83
N GLN A 74 8.99 14.30 18.63
CA GLN A 74 8.84 15.13 17.43
C GLN A 74 7.64 16.08 17.55
N MET A 75 6.49 15.57 17.99
CA MET A 75 5.28 16.36 18.24
C MET A 75 5.54 17.51 19.22
N LYS A 76 6.20 17.24 20.36
CA LYS A 76 6.53 18.25 21.36
C LYS A 76 7.44 19.36 20.81
N ARG A 77 8.37 19.02 19.90
CA ARG A 77 9.26 19.98 19.22
C ARG A 77 8.46 20.91 18.30
N LEU A 78 7.53 20.35 17.52
CA LEU A 78 6.67 21.10 16.61
C LEU A 78 5.70 22.01 17.36
N MET A 79 5.06 21.54 18.43
CA MET A 79 4.17 22.39 19.24
C MET A 79 4.91 23.61 19.82
N ARG A 80 6.17 23.44 20.25
CA ARG A 80 7.01 24.57 20.70
C ARG A 80 7.33 25.55 19.57
N LYS A 81 7.60 25.07 18.34
CA LYS A 81 7.80 25.92 17.15
C LYS A 81 6.53 26.73 16.82
N VAL A 82 5.36 26.09 16.83
CA VAL A 82 4.06 26.73 16.53
C VAL A 82 3.70 27.79 17.59
N SER A 83 3.92 27.51 18.87
CA SER A 83 3.70 28.48 19.94
C SER A 83 4.68 29.67 19.89
N ALA A 84 5.83 29.51 19.22
CA ALA A 84 6.81 30.57 19.04
C ALA A 84 6.56 31.44 17.78
N SER A 85 5.70 31.00 16.85
CA SER A 85 5.34 31.74 15.63
C SER A 85 4.03 32.51 15.83
N SER A 86 4.05 33.83 15.62
CA SER A 86 2.84 34.68 15.64
C SER A 86 1.87 34.34 14.48
N PRO A 87 0.54 34.48 14.65
CA PRO A 87 -0.48 33.94 13.74
C PRO A 87 -0.63 34.65 12.38
N SER A 88 0.29 35.52 11.98
CA SER A 88 0.16 36.38 10.80
C SER A 88 1.09 36.05 9.61
N GLN A 89 1.82 34.93 9.64
CA GLN A 89 2.58 34.48 8.46
C GLN A 89 1.95 33.23 7.81
N PRO A 90 1.73 33.23 6.49
CA PRO A 90 1.22 32.07 5.78
C PRO A 90 2.19 30.88 5.89
N LEU A 91 1.65 29.68 6.09
CA LEU A 91 2.38 28.41 6.23
C LEU A 91 3.31 28.06 5.05
N SER A 92 3.25 28.80 3.94
CA SER A 92 4.09 28.57 2.75
C SER A 92 5.58 28.78 3.00
N ASN A 93 5.96 29.62 3.97
CA ASN A 93 7.37 29.96 4.22
C ASN A 93 8.04 29.07 5.29
N ALA A 94 7.27 28.31 6.08
CA ALA A 94 7.82 27.41 7.09
C ALA A 94 8.34 26.08 6.49
N ALA A 95 7.85 25.70 5.31
CA ALA A 95 8.23 24.45 4.64
C ALA A 95 9.49 24.56 3.76
N GLN A 96 10.02 25.77 3.51
CA GLN A 96 11.14 25.97 2.59
C GLN A 96 12.52 26.14 3.27
N ASN A 97 12.59 26.24 4.61
CA ASN A 97 13.85 26.57 5.31
C ASN A 97 14.44 25.48 6.21
N ASP A 98 13.85 24.29 6.33
CA ASP A 98 14.50 23.18 7.07
C ASP A 98 15.30 22.28 6.11
N SER A 99 16.35 22.85 5.51
CA SER A 99 17.49 22.07 4.98
C SER A 99 18.56 21.88 6.07
N SER A 100 18.13 21.56 7.29
CA SER A 100 19.03 21.09 8.34
C SER A 100 19.02 19.57 8.32
N SER A 101 20.11 19.00 7.83
CA SER A 101 20.43 17.57 7.88
C SER A 101 20.36 17.05 9.33
N SER A 102 19.27 16.39 9.70
CA SER A 102 19.22 15.46 10.83
C SER A 102 18.75 14.10 10.33
N THR A 103 19.69 13.18 10.24
CA THR A 103 19.53 11.78 9.89
C THR A 103 18.93 10.99 11.05
N ASP A 104 17.66 11.22 11.36
CA ASP A 104 16.88 10.28 12.20
C ASP A 104 15.92 9.52 11.28
N GLN A 105 16.17 8.23 11.06
CA GLN A 105 15.39 7.38 10.15
C GLN A 105 13.92 7.18 10.59
N ASP A 106 13.56 7.63 11.80
CA ASP A 106 12.23 7.46 12.41
C ASP A 106 11.39 8.75 12.48
N GLU A 107 11.84 9.89 11.92
CA GLU A 107 11.02 11.10 11.89
C GLU A 107 9.92 11.02 10.82
N VAL A 108 8.67 11.28 11.22
CA VAL A 108 7.52 11.26 10.31
C VAL A 108 7.44 12.60 9.58
N ASN A 109 7.57 12.58 8.25
CA ASN A 109 7.39 13.76 7.40
C ASN A 109 5.96 13.81 6.83
N PRO A 110 5.05 14.65 7.39
CA PRO A 110 3.66 14.71 6.94
C PRO A 110 3.51 15.28 5.52
N VAL A 111 4.40 16.17 5.10
CA VAL A 111 4.36 16.80 3.77
C VAL A 111 4.72 15.76 2.70
N GLU A 112 5.72 14.94 2.98
CA GLU A 112 6.15 13.86 2.09
C GLU A 112 5.08 12.76 2.00
N ALA A 113 4.51 12.32 3.12
CA ALA A 113 3.40 11.36 3.14
C ALA A 113 2.18 11.84 2.33
N MET A 114 1.82 13.12 2.51
CA MET A 114 0.77 13.80 1.73
C MET A 114 1.11 13.79 0.24
N ARG A 115 2.32 14.23 -0.13
CA ARG A 115 2.77 14.31 -1.53
C ARG A 115 2.75 12.94 -2.19
N TYR A 116 3.20 11.88 -1.52
CA TYR A 116 3.12 10.52 -2.06
C TYR A 116 1.68 10.10 -2.31
N THR A 117 0.79 10.31 -1.35
CA THR A 117 -0.63 9.92 -1.48
C THR A 117 -1.30 10.66 -2.62
N CYS A 118 -1.10 11.98 -2.71
CA CYS A 118 -1.63 12.80 -3.80
C CYS A 118 -1.07 12.37 -5.16
N THR A 119 0.23 12.09 -5.24
CA THR A 119 0.86 11.64 -6.50
C THR A 119 0.29 10.28 -6.94
N ASP A 120 0.17 9.34 -6.01
CA ASP A 120 -0.35 8.00 -6.27
C ASP A 120 -1.82 8.04 -6.73
N LEU A 121 -2.66 8.81 -6.05
CA LEU A 121 -4.06 9.02 -6.44
C LEU A 121 -4.17 9.67 -7.83
N SER A 122 -3.34 10.68 -8.11
CA SER A 122 -3.37 11.38 -9.40
C SER A 122 -2.95 10.47 -10.55
N ARG A 123 -1.91 9.65 -10.36
CA ARG A 123 -1.47 8.64 -11.34
C ARG A 123 -2.56 7.60 -11.59
N TYR A 124 -3.18 7.08 -10.53
CA TYR A 124 -4.29 6.12 -10.62
C TYR A 124 -5.44 6.67 -11.48
N ILE A 125 -5.81 7.93 -11.27
CA ILE A 125 -6.91 8.57 -12.02
C ILE A 125 -6.50 8.82 -13.48
N GLY A 126 -5.26 9.23 -13.72
CA GLY A 126 -4.75 9.39 -15.09
C GLY A 126 -4.81 8.09 -15.89
N GLU A 127 -4.46 6.97 -15.26
CA GLU A 127 -4.57 5.63 -15.86
C GLU A 127 -6.04 5.22 -16.07
N LEU A 128 -6.91 5.44 -15.07
CA LEU A 128 -8.35 5.18 -15.19
C LEU A 128 -8.97 5.95 -16.36
N TRP A 129 -8.67 7.24 -16.51
CA TRP A 129 -9.20 8.06 -17.60
C TRP A 129 -8.67 7.64 -18.97
N HIS A 130 -7.42 7.16 -19.04
CA HIS A 130 -6.85 6.60 -20.26
C HIS A 130 -7.58 5.33 -20.70
N GLU A 131 -7.74 4.37 -19.78
CA GLU A 131 -8.42 3.10 -20.04
C GLU A 131 -9.90 3.30 -20.38
N CYS A 132 -10.58 4.22 -19.70
CA CYS A 132 -11.97 4.59 -20.00
C CYS A 132 -12.11 5.48 -21.24
N ARG A 133 -11.02 5.82 -21.93
CA ARG A 133 -10.99 6.68 -23.14
C ARG A 133 -11.60 8.08 -22.93
N ILE A 134 -11.56 8.58 -21.70
CA ILE A 134 -11.99 9.94 -21.34
C ILE A 134 -10.92 10.94 -21.77
N LYS A 135 -9.68 10.73 -21.31
CA LYS A 135 -8.53 11.56 -21.65
C LYS A 135 -7.32 10.66 -21.84
N ARG A 136 -6.85 10.55 -23.08
CA ARG A 136 -5.71 9.68 -23.39
C ARG A 136 -4.40 10.33 -22.93
N LEU A 137 -3.64 9.57 -22.15
CA LEU A 137 -2.25 9.89 -21.85
C LEU A 137 -1.40 9.98 -23.14
N PRO A 138 -0.45 10.94 -23.21
CA PRO A 138 0.50 11.03 -24.32
C PRO A 138 1.42 9.79 -24.42
N ASP A 139 1.88 9.44 -25.62
CA ASP A 139 2.70 8.23 -25.84
C ASP A 139 4.04 8.23 -25.08
N ASN A 140 4.58 9.40 -24.76
CA ASN A 140 5.84 9.55 -24.00
C ASN A 140 5.63 9.61 -22.48
N PHE A 141 4.39 9.48 -22.00
CA PHE A 141 4.04 9.73 -20.60
C PHE A 141 4.26 8.48 -19.73
N LYS A 142 5.40 8.41 -19.05
CA LYS A 142 5.68 7.34 -18.09
C LYS A 142 4.99 7.61 -16.76
N ILE A 143 3.71 7.20 -16.62
CA ILE A 143 2.88 7.39 -15.40
C ILE A 143 3.65 7.14 -14.10
N GLY A 144 4.40 6.04 -14.05
CA GLY A 144 5.18 5.64 -12.86
C GLY A 144 6.27 6.62 -12.44
N HIS A 145 6.68 7.57 -13.28
CA HIS A 145 7.70 8.57 -12.95
C HIS A 145 7.16 10.01 -12.93
N THR A 146 5.90 10.21 -13.32
CA THR A 146 5.28 11.54 -13.42
C THR A 146 5.09 12.18 -12.04
N SER A 147 5.42 13.46 -11.88
CA SER A 147 5.21 14.18 -10.62
C SER A 147 3.73 14.50 -10.35
N LEU A 148 3.40 14.92 -9.12
CA LEU A 148 2.05 15.39 -8.78
C LEU A 148 1.62 16.56 -9.67
N GLU A 149 2.51 17.54 -9.85
CA GLU A 149 2.24 18.75 -10.64
C GLU A 149 1.94 18.41 -12.10
N GLN A 150 2.76 17.52 -12.68
CA GLN A 150 2.56 17.04 -14.04
C GLN A 150 1.23 16.29 -14.21
N MET A 151 0.87 15.43 -13.25
CA MET A 151 -0.42 14.73 -13.27
C MET A 151 -1.59 15.67 -13.05
N HIS A 152 -1.47 16.62 -12.13
CA HIS A 152 -2.52 17.61 -11.84
C HIS A 152 -2.81 18.45 -13.08
N HIS A 153 -1.77 18.98 -13.73
CA HIS A 153 -1.91 19.71 -14.99
C HIS A 153 -2.52 18.84 -16.10
N PHE A 154 -2.11 17.56 -16.21
CA PHE A 154 -2.74 16.65 -17.17
C PHE A 154 -4.23 16.44 -16.89
N LEU A 155 -4.64 16.31 -15.63
CA LEU A 155 -6.04 16.03 -15.28
C LEU A 155 -6.91 17.28 -15.43
N THR A 156 -6.50 18.41 -14.84
CA THR A 156 -7.34 19.62 -14.70
C THR A 156 -7.04 20.71 -15.73
N GLY A 157 -5.89 20.67 -16.39
CA GLY A 157 -5.38 21.77 -17.21
C GLY A 157 -4.86 22.96 -16.40
N SER A 158 -4.83 22.86 -15.06
CA SER A 158 -4.37 23.93 -14.17
C SER A 158 -2.98 23.64 -13.62
N GLU A 159 -2.14 24.67 -13.49
CA GLU A 159 -0.79 24.53 -12.89
C GLU A 159 -0.82 24.46 -11.36
N GLN A 160 -1.90 24.96 -10.74
CA GLN A 160 -2.03 25.04 -9.29
C GLN A 160 -3.27 24.29 -8.81
N LEU A 161 -3.19 23.75 -7.59
CA LEU A 161 -4.33 23.22 -6.86
C LEU A 161 -5.17 24.37 -6.32
N SER A 162 -6.39 24.51 -6.80
CA SER A 162 -7.27 25.56 -6.30
C SER A 162 -7.80 25.22 -4.91
N ILE A 163 -7.73 26.20 -4.00
CA ILE A 163 -8.33 26.12 -2.65
C ILE A 163 -9.80 26.56 -2.68
N SER A 164 -10.28 27.14 -3.79
CA SER A 164 -11.67 27.63 -3.93
C SER A 164 -12.71 26.53 -3.71
N TYR A 165 -12.35 25.27 -3.98
CA TYR A 165 -13.22 24.10 -3.84
C TYR A 165 -13.28 23.53 -2.42
N LEU A 166 -12.55 24.12 -1.46
CA LEU A 166 -12.61 23.81 -0.04
C LEU A 166 -13.32 24.96 0.71
N PRO A 167 -14.65 24.91 0.92
CA PRO A 167 -15.32 25.88 1.76
C PRO A 167 -14.78 25.74 3.19
N ALA A 168 -14.08 26.77 3.70
CA ALA A 168 -13.49 26.76 5.03
C ALA A 168 -14.51 26.41 6.14
N ALA A 169 -15.77 26.82 5.97
CA ALA A 169 -16.88 26.47 6.85
C ALA A 169 -17.18 24.96 6.87
N SER A 170 -17.20 24.31 5.70
CA SER A 170 -17.41 22.87 5.56
C SER A 170 -16.24 22.07 6.14
N LEU A 171 -15.00 22.54 5.92
CA LEU A 171 -13.80 21.93 6.49
C LEU A 171 -13.81 21.98 8.02
N ASN A 172 -14.15 23.12 8.62
CA ASN A 172 -14.24 23.26 10.07
C ASN A 172 -15.30 22.33 10.68
N ASN A 173 -16.46 22.21 10.04
CA ASN A 173 -17.49 21.26 10.48
C ASN A 173 -17.00 19.81 10.37
N TRP A 174 -16.33 19.46 9.27
CA TRP A 174 -15.79 18.13 9.06
C TRP A 174 -14.71 17.77 10.09
N ILE A 175 -13.76 18.68 10.35
CA ILE A 175 -12.73 18.53 11.39
C ILE A 175 -13.38 18.36 12.77
N LYS A 176 -14.41 19.15 13.08
CA LYS A 176 -15.14 19.08 14.36
C LYS A 176 -15.88 17.76 14.55
N VAL A 177 -16.43 17.20 13.48
CA VAL A 177 -17.06 15.88 13.51
C VAL A 177 -15.98 14.81 13.68
N ILE A 178 -14.98 14.75 12.80
CA ILE A 178 -13.96 13.71 12.82
C ILE A 178 -13.15 13.70 14.11
N SER A 179 -12.81 14.86 14.66
CA SER A 179 -12.07 14.95 15.93
C SER A 179 -12.78 14.23 17.10
N ARG A 180 -14.12 14.17 17.09
CA ARG A 180 -14.89 13.39 18.09
C ARG A 180 -14.74 11.89 17.92
N TRP A 181 -14.49 11.43 16.69
CA TRP A 181 -14.32 10.02 16.36
C TRP A 181 -12.88 9.55 16.48
N ILE A 182 -11.89 10.46 16.43
CA ILE A 182 -10.46 10.14 16.54
C ILE A 182 -10.18 9.14 17.68
N PRO A 183 -10.66 9.28 18.92
CA PRO A 183 -10.39 8.31 19.99
C PRO A 183 -10.86 6.88 19.68
N PHE A 184 -11.95 6.73 18.93
CA PHE A 184 -12.55 5.45 18.58
C PHE A 184 -11.90 4.80 17.36
N ILE A 185 -11.42 5.61 16.40
CA ILE A 185 -10.81 5.11 15.16
C ILE A 185 -9.28 5.19 15.17
N ALA A 186 -8.66 5.81 16.18
CA ALA A 186 -7.21 6.01 16.25
C ALA A 186 -6.43 4.70 16.20
N HIS A 187 -6.95 3.62 16.81
CA HIS A 187 -6.30 2.31 16.71
C HIS A 187 -6.29 1.80 15.27
N THR A 188 -7.43 1.88 14.56
CA THR A 188 -7.55 1.50 13.15
C THR A 188 -6.67 2.36 12.24
N LEU A 189 -6.65 3.68 12.47
CA LEU A 189 -5.83 4.62 11.71
C LEU A 189 -4.32 4.43 11.95
N LYS A 190 -3.91 4.02 13.16
CA LYS A 190 -2.52 3.67 13.47
C LYS A 190 -2.05 2.38 12.78
N MET A 191 -2.97 1.49 12.44
CA MET A 191 -2.65 0.28 11.69
C MET A 191 -2.59 0.53 10.17
N GLU A 192 -3.00 1.72 9.72
CA GLU A 192 -2.96 2.09 8.31
C GLU A 192 -1.57 2.62 7.93
N ALA A 193 -1.03 2.14 6.81
CA ALA A 193 0.28 2.54 6.34
C ALA A 193 0.29 4.01 5.88
N LEU A 194 1.24 4.80 6.40
CA LEU A 194 1.44 6.21 6.05
C LEU A 194 1.81 6.46 4.58
N VAL A 195 2.35 5.44 3.92
CA VAL A 195 2.76 5.49 2.52
C VAL A 195 2.03 4.38 1.79
N TRP A 196 1.21 4.77 0.81
CA TRP A 196 0.75 3.85 -0.22
C TRP A 196 1.98 3.35 -0.97
N ARG A 197 2.45 2.15 -0.62
CA ARG A 197 3.47 1.48 -1.41
C ARG A 197 2.79 1.07 -2.70
N ARG A 198 3.46 1.34 -3.83
CA ARG A 198 3.05 0.79 -5.11
C ARG A 198 2.80 -0.71 -4.93
N PHE A 199 1.76 -1.23 -5.57
CA PHE A 199 1.45 -2.66 -5.60
C PHE A 199 2.47 -3.41 -6.48
N THR A 200 3.75 -3.08 -6.33
CA THR A 200 4.89 -3.61 -7.07
C THR A 200 5.77 -4.37 -6.11
N ILE A 201 6.23 -5.52 -6.56
CA ILE A 201 7.20 -6.34 -5.85
C ILE A 201 8.51 -5.55 -5.69
N LEU A 202 9.06 -5.55 -4.48
CA LEU A 202 10.33 -4.93 -4.14
C LEU A 202 11.47 -5.53 -4.96
N GLU A 203 12.45 -4.70 -5.34
CA GLU A 203 13.68 -5.18 -5.96
C GLU A 203 14.44 -6.10 -5.00
N LEU A 204 14.97 -7.19 -5.56
CA LEU A 204 15.63 -8.25 -4.81
C LEU A 204 17.16 -8.19 -5.04
N PRO A 205 17.98 -8.50 -4.02
CA PRO A 205 19.43 -8.63 -4.18
C PRO A 205 19.81 -9.68 -5.24
N THR A 206 20.97 -9.50 -5.86
CA THR A 206 21.46 -10.44 -6.88
C THR A 206 21.80 -11.81 -6.29
N ASN A 207 22.43 -11.85 -5.12
CA ASN A 207 22.77 -13.10 -4.44
C ASN A 207 21.71 -13.42 -3.37
N TYR A 208 21.29 -14.68 -3.30
CA TYR A 208 20.37 -15.12 -2.26
C TYR A 208 20.99 -15.00 -0.87
N ASP A 209 22.29 -15.24 -0.74
CA ASP A 209 23.01 -15.15 0.54
C ASP A 209 22.93 -13.74 1.13
N ASP A 210 23.00 -12.69 0.30
CA ASP A 210 22.84 -11.30 0.75
C ASP A 210 21.45 -11.06 1.35
N LEU A 211 20.42 -11.62 0.71
CA LEU A 211 19.05 -11.57 1.21
C LEU A 211 18.90 -12.40 2.49
N PHE A 212 19.43 -13.62 2.50
CA PHE A 212 19.36 -14.51 3.65
C PHE A 212 20.03 -13.88 4.88
N SER A 213 21.29 -13.43 4.75
CA SER A 213 22.02 -12.77 5.83
C SER A 213 21.34 -11.50 6.34
N ARG A 214 20.63 -10.77 5.47
CA ARG A 214 19.91 -9.55 5.88
C ARG A 214 18.73 -9.82 6.80
N PHE A 215 18.02 -10.94 6.60
CA PHE A 215 16.77 -11.25 7.30
C PHE A 215 16.87 -12.41 8.29
N PHE A 216 17.90 -13.25 8.18
CA PHE A 216 18.16 -14.35 9.09
C PHE A 216 18.30 -13.85 10.54
N GLY A 217 17.64 -14.54 11.47
CA GLY A 217 17.67 -14.20 12.88
C GLY A 217 16.88 -12.93 13.28
N ARG A 218 16.17 -12.27 12.36
CA ARG A 218 15.30 -11.15 12.71
C ARG A 218 14.04 -11.65 13.43
N SER A 219 13.64 -10.92 14.46
CA SER A 219 12.37 -11.16 15.16
C SER A 219 11.17 -10.72 14.33
N CYS A 220 10.10 -11.50 14.40
CA CYS A 220 8.78 -11.10 13.93
C CYS A 220 8.26 -9.90 14.72
N LEU A 221 7.65 -8.93 14.04
CA LEU A 221 7.11 -7.73 14.70
C LEU A 221 5.84 -8.02 15.51
N SER A 222 5.11 -9.09 15.19
CA SER A 222 3.88 -9.46 15.89
C SER A 222 4.13 -10.17 17.24
N CYS A 223 5.11 -11.06 17.34
CA CYS A 223 5.37 -11.84 18.56
C CYS A 223 6.73 -11.54 19.21
N GLY A 224 7.63 -10.83 18.55
CA GLY A 224 8.96 -10.51 19.05
C GLY A 224 9.96 -11.68 19.03
N THR A 225 9.55 -12.88 18.61
CA THR A 225 10.42 -14.06 18.54
C THR A 225 11.03 -14.23 17.16
N ILE A 226 12.17 -14.92 17.07
CA ILE A 226 12.79 -15.31 15.80
C ILE A 226 11.94 -16.45 15.19
N PRO A 227 11.32 -16.26 14.01
CA PRO A 227 10.47 -17.29 13.40
C PRO A 227 11.28 -18.52 12.99
N ARG A 228 10.71 -19.72 13.12
CA ARG A 228 11.30 -20.95 12.58
C ARG A 228 11.07 -21.07 11.08
N ASN A 229 9.90 -20.62 10.64
CA ASN A 229 9.52 -20.54 9.23
C ASN A 229 9.31 -19.07 8.84
N PRO A 230 10.40 -18.29 8.67
CA PRO A 230 10.29 -16.88 8.35
C PRO A 230 9.93 -16.67 6.88
N PHE A 231 8.95 -15.79 6.68
CA PHE A 231 8.48 -15.33 5.38
C PHE A 231 8.77 -13.84 5.25
N ILE A 232 9.21 -13.40 4.08
CA ILE A 232 9.39 -11.98 3.77
C ILE A 232 8.26 -11.55 2.85
N CYS A 233 7.47 -10.55 3.26
CA CYS A 233 6.49 -9.94 2.36
C CYS A 233 7.21 -9.10 1.30
N LEU A 234 7.04 -9.43 0.03
CA LEU A 234 7.71 -8.73 -1.07
C LEU A 234 7.07 -7.40 -1.44
N LEU A 235 6.02 -6.98 -0.72
CA LEU A 235 5.41 -5.65 -0.85
C LEU A 235 5.97 -4.68 0.19
N CYS A 236 6.21 -5.14 1.42
CA CYS A 236 6.61 -4.29 2.53
C CYS A 236 7.98 -4.61 3.17
N SER A 237 8.63 -5.71 2.79
CA SER A 237 9.88 -6.25 3.37
C SER A 237 9.80 -6.68 4.84
N GLU A 238 8.60 -6.85 5.40
CA GLU A 238 8.43 -7.32 6.77
C GLU A 238 8.61 -8.84 6.88
N VAL A 239 9.22 -9.28 7.99
CA VAL A 239 9.39 -10.69 8.34
C VAL A 239 8.18 -11.15 9.16
N VAL A 240 7.50 -12.20 8.68
CA VAL A 240 6.31 -12.78 9.30
C VAL A 240 6.48 -14.27 9.59
N CYS A 241 5.80 -14.76 10.62
CA CYS A 241 5.79 -16.15 11.04
C CYS A 241 4.72 -16.96 10.28
N LEU A 242 5.13 -18.06 9.65
CA LEU A 242 4.19 -19.12 9.29
C LEU A 242 3.85 -20.04 10.50
N ASP A 243 4.61 -19.94 11.59
CA ASP A 243 4.47 -20.78 12.77
C ASP A 243 3.25 -20.46 13.65
N SER A 244 2.90 -21.38 14.55
CA SER A 244 1.78 -21.23 15.49
C SER A 244 1.98 -20.15 16.56
N CYS A 245 3.17 -19.55 16.68
CA CYS A 245 3.48 -18.55 17.72
C CYS A 245 2.70 -17.24 17.57
N CYS A 246 2.21 -16.93 16.36
CA CYS A 246 1.44 -15.71 16.07
C CYS A 246 -0.06 -15.98 15.84
N VAL A 247 -0.55 -17.17 16.21
CA VAL A 247 -1.97 -17.52 16.04
C VAL A 247 -2.80 -16.80 17.09
N THR A 248 -3.76 -15.99 16.66
CA THR A 248 -4.67 -15.31 17.58
C THR A 248 -5.95 -16.12 17.74
N SER A 249 -6.22 -16.60 18.95
CA SER A 249 -7.44 -17.33 19.31
C SER A 249 -8.62 -16.37 19.59
N THR A 250 -8.97 -15.51 18.63
CA THR A 250 -10.22 -14.74 18.73
C THR A 250 -11.39 -15.65 18.32
N GLY A 251 -12.25 -15.99 19.30
CA GLY A 251 -13.35 -16.93 19.15
C GLY A 251 -14.19 -16.74 17.90
N GLY A 252 -14.23 -17.78 17.06
CA GLY A 252 -15.18 -17.99 15.97
C GLY A 252 -14.75 -17.49 14.59
N MET A 253 -13.86 -18.23 13.89
CA MET A 253 -14.22 -19.06 12.72
C MET A 253 -13.02 -19.58 11.90
N VAL A 254 -11.78 -19.08 12.06
CA VAL A 254 -10.57 -19.68 11.45
C VAL A 254 -9.33 -19.28 12.28
N PRO A 255 -8.33 -20.16 12.50
CA PRO A 255 -7.04 -19.74 13.04
C PRO A 255 -6.33 -18.78 12.07
N ASP A 256 -6.33 -17.48 12.38
CA ASP A 256 -5.56 -16.48 11.63
C ASP A 256 -4.06 -16.65 11.94
N ASN A 257 -3.32 -17.29 11.05
CA ASN A 257 -1.86 -17.22 11.06
C ASN A 257 -1.40 -15.81 10.62
N GLU A 258 -0.18 -15.44 11.00
CA GLU A 258 0.33 -14.11 10.71
C GLU A 258 0.49 -13.85 9.21
N VAL A 259 0.81 -14.86 8.39
CA VAL A 259 0.98 -14.70 6.94
C VAL A 259 -0.34 -14.27 6.27
N GLU A 260 -1.46 -14.94 6.56
CA GLU A 260 -2.79 -14.56 6.06
C GLU A 260 -3.24 -13.21 6.62
N ARG A 261 -3.04 -12.98 7.92
CA ARG A 261 -3.34 -11.69 8.54
C ARG A 261 -2.57 -10.55 7.88
N HIS A 262 -1.28 -10.77 7.61
CA HIS A 262 -0.42 -9.79 6.95
C HIS A 262 -0.85 -9.59 5.49
N ALA A 263 -1.28 -10.63 4.77
CA ALA A 263 -1.82 -10.49 3.42
C ALA A 263 -3.06 -9.57 3.39
N ILE A 264 -3.93 -9.67 4.40
CA ILE A 264 -5.08 -8.78 4.56
C ILE A 264 -4.63 -7.34 4.84
N GLN A 265 -3.67 -7.14 5.74
CA GLN A 265 -3.23 -5.82 6.18
C GLN A 265 -2.35 -5.09 5.14
N CYS A 266 -1.37 -5.78 4.56
CA CYS A 266 -0.39 -5.21 3.64
C CYS A 266 -0.88 -5.18 2.19
N GLY A 267 -1.63 -6.20 1.78
CA GLY A 267 -2.01 -6.43 0.38
C GLY A 267 -3.51 -6.38 0.11
N SER A 268 -4.31 -5.91 1.07
CA SER A 268 -5.77 -5.89 0.99
C SER A 268 -6.40 -7.27 0.66
N GLY A 269 -5.77 -8.35 1.12
CA GLY A 269 -6.24 -9.73 0.96
C GLY A 269 -5.47 -10.57 -0.05
N VAL A 270 -4.49 -10.00 -0.75
CA VAL A 270 -3.57 -10.73 -1.64
C VAL A 270 -2.14 -10.24 -1.40
N ALA A 271 -1.20 -11.14 -1.11
CA ALA A 271 0.20 -10.79 -0.91
C ALA A 271 1.17 -11.82 -1.51
N CYS A 272 2.34 -11.33 -1.91
CA CYS A 272 3.44 -12.12 -2.44
C CYS A 272 4.54 -12.23 -1.38
N PHE A 273 4.92 -13.46 -1.05
CA PHE A 273 5.94 -13.73 -0.02
C PHE A 273 7.09 -14.56 -0.57
N LEU A 274 8.27 -14.38 0.01
CA LEU A 274 9.43 -15.25 -0.17
C LEU A 274 9.67 -16.03 1.12
N SER A 275 9.72 -17.36 1.03
CA SER A 275 10.09 -18.23 2.14
C SER A 275 11.61 -18.33 2.25
N LEU A 276 12.18 -17.85 3.37
CA LEU A 276 13.64 -17.83 3.58
C LEU A 276 14.26 -19.23 3.68
N ASN A 277 13.49 -20.23 4.13
CA ASN A 277 14.00 -21.58 4.28
C ASN A 277 14.00 -22.38 2.96
N THR A 278 13.22 -21.94 1.97
CA THR A 278 13.01 -22.72 0.74
C THR A 278 13.37 -21.96 -0.54
N SER A 279 13.60 -20.65 -0.46
CA SER A 279 13.70 -19.69 -1.57
C SER A 279 12.43 -19.57 -2.44
N LEU A 280 11.34 -20.24 -2.07
CA LEU A 280 10.12 -20.26 -2.88
C LEU A 280 9.31 -18.98 -2.70
N ILE A 281 8.74 -18.54 -3.81
CA ILE A 281 7.71 -17.52 -3.85
C ILE A 281 6.35 -18.17 -3.59
N VAL A 282 5.60 -17.58 -2.67
CA VAL A 282 4.25 -18.01 -2.28
C VAL A 282 3.29 -16.85 -2.50
N ILE A 283 2.21 -17.12 -3.24
CA ILE A 283 1.10 -16.19 -3.39
C ILE A 283 0.02 -16.59 -2.39
N VAL A 284 -0.32 -15.67 -1.50
CA VAL A 284 -1.36 -15.89 -0.48
C VAL A 284 -2.54 -14.98 -0.79
N THR A 285 -3.71 -15.60 -0.84
CA THR A 285 -5.01 -14.93 -0.92
C THR A 285 -5.86 -15.38 0.27
N ARG A 286 -7.02 -14.77 0.49
CA ARG A 286 -7.92 -15.15 1.59
C ARG A 286 -8.17 -16.67 1.63
N HIS A 287 -7.65 -17.36 2.65
CA HIS A 287 -7.77 -18.80 2.90
C HIS A 287 -7.14 -19.72 1.86
N LYS A 288 -6.36 -19.19 0.91
CA LYS A 288 -5.72 -19.98 -0.14
C LYS A 288 -4.28 -19.56 -0.36
N ALA A 289 -3.44 -20.51 -0.72
CA ALA A 289 -2.07 -20.25 -1.13
C ALA A 289 -1.74 -20.99 -2.43
N ALA A 290 -0.74 -20.50 -3.14
CA ALA A 290 -0.13 -21.15 -4.29
C ALA A 290 1.39 -20.99 -4.24
N LEU A 291 2.12 -22.01 -4.67
CA LEU A 291 3.56 -21.96 -4.85
C LEU A 291 3.86 -21.49 -6.30
N TRP A 292 4.56 -20.37 -6.45
CA TRP A 292 4.96 -19.84 -7.76
C TRP A 292 6.31 -20.45 -8.24
N GLY A 293 7.14 -20.89 -7.30
CA GLY A 293 8.50 -21.38 -7.57
C GLY A 293 9.58 -20.41 -7.09
N SER A 294 10.85 -20.67 -7.41
CA SER A 294 11.94 -19.76 -7.01
C SER A 294 12.31 -18.77 -8.11
N VAL A 295 12.60 -17.52 -7.72
CA VAL A 295 13.25 -16.51 -8.58
C VAL A 295 14.77 -16.56 -8.49
N TYR A 296 15.30 -17.32 -7.53
CA TYR A 296 16.73 -17.54 -7.32
C TYR A 296 17.12 -18.92 -7.86
N LEU A 297 18.07 -18.95 -8.79
CA LEU A 297 18.51 -20.17 -9.46
C LEU A 297 20.01 -20.35 -9.29
N ASP A 298 20.48 -21.58 -9.34
CA ASP A 298 21.91 -21.85 -9.42
C ASP A 298 22.48 -21.44 -10.79
N ILE A 299 23.79 -21.56 -10.96
CA ILE A 299 24.49 -21.22 -12.20
C ILE A 299 24.02 -22.02 -13.42
N HIS A 300 23.35 -23.16 -13.21
CA HIS A 300 22.80 -24.00 -14.27
C HIS A 300 21.33 -23.68 -14.56
N GLY A 301 20.74 -22.71 -13.84
CA GLY A 301 19.34 -22.33 -13.98
C GLY A 301 18.37 -23.25 -13.24
N GLU A 302 18.87 -24.08 -12.31
CA GLU A 302 18.06 -24.98 -11.50
C GLU A 302 17.65 -24.32 -10.17
N GLU A 303 16.48 -24.71 -9.66
CA GLU A 303 16.07 -24.35 -8.30
C GLU A 303 16.82 -25.23 -7.28
N ASP A 304 17.33 -24.65 -6.20
CA ASP A 304 17.75 -25.42 -5.01
C ASP A 304 16.60 -25.50 -4.01
N ARG A 305 15.66 -26.40 -4.30
CA ARG A 305 14.43 -26.56 -3.52
C ARG A 305 14.77 -26.94 -2.08
N ASN A 306 14.20 -26.20 -1.13
CA ASN A 306 14.49 -26.36 0.31
C ASN A 306 15.96 -26.14 0.67
N LEU A 307 16.75 -25.49 -0.21
CA LEU A 307 18.16 -25.18 -0.02
C LEU A 307 19.02 -26.41 0.37
N ARG A 308 18.60 -27.61 -0.07
CA ARG A 308 19.23 -28.87 0.36
C ARG A 308 20.60 -29.10 -0.26
N ARG A 309 20.85 -28.56 -1.46
CA ARG A 309 22.13 -28.74 -2.17
C ARG A 309 23.17 -27.73 -1.67
N GLY A 310 22.74 -26.63 -1.06
CA GLY A 310 23.62 -25.57 -0.56
C GLY A 310 24.37 -24.85 -1.68
N LYS A 311 23.79 -24.81 -2.89
CA LYS A 311 24.43 -24.15 -4.02
C LYS A 311 24.23 -22.63 -3.93
N PRO A 312 25.22 -21.82 -4.33
CA PRO A 312 25.00 -20.38 -4.51
C PRO A 312 23.85 -20.13 -5.49
N LEU A 313 22.90 -19.29 -5.07
CA LEU A 313 21.74 -18.92 -5.88
C LEU A 313 21.76 -17.44 -6.25
N PHE A 314 21.36 -17.18 -7.49
CA PHE A 314 21.38 -15.85 -8.10
C PHE A 314 20.00 -15.48 -8.64
N LEU A 315 19.63 -14.22 -8.50
CA LEU A 315 18.37 -13.69 -8.98
C LEU A 315 18.28 -13.81 -10.51
N SER A 316 17.34 -14.61 -10.98
CA SER A 316 17.05 -14.72 -12.40
C SER A 316 16.20 -13.52 -12.84
N ALA A 317 16.81 -12.58 -13.57
CA ALA A 317 16.11 -11.42 -14.12
C ALA A 317 14.86 -11.82 -14.93
N ARG A 318 14.95 -12.93 -15.69
CA ARG A 318 13.82 -13.48 -16.46
C ARG A 318 12.67 -13.92 -15.56
N ARG A 319 12.94 -14.71 -14.52
CA ARG A 319 11.90 -15.18 -13.59
C ARG A 319 11.31 -14.04 -12.77
N PHE A 320 12.15 -13.11 -12.31
CA PHE A 320 11.69 -11.97 -11.53
C PHE A 320 10.84 -10.98 -12.35
N ALA A 321 11.19 -10.74 -13.61
CA ALA A 321 10.35 -9.96 -14.53
C ALA A 321 8.99 -10.64 -14.77
N ARG A 322 8.99 -11.98 -14.92
CA ARG A 322 7.75 -12.75 -15.04
C ARG A 322 6.89 -12.66 -13.78
N LEU A 323 7.48 -12.87 -12.59
CA LEU A 323 6.76 -12.74 -11.32
C LEU A 323 6.11 -11.35 -11.19
N ARG A 324 6.84 -10.28 -11.51
CA ARG A 324 6.28 -8.91 -11.53
C ARG A 324 5.12 -8.76 -12.52
N SER A 325 5.27 -9.34 -13.70
CA SER A 325 4.26 -9.37 -14.75
C SER A 325 2.98 -10.09 -14.32
N ASP A 326 3.10 -11.27 -13.71
CA ASP A 326 1.99 -12.08 -13.20
C ASP A 326 1.30 -11.36 -12.04
N TRP A 327 2.10 -10.78 -11.14
CA TRP A 327 1.60 -9.98 -10.01
C TRP A 327 0.82 -8.74 -10.46
N VAL A 328 1.32 -7.97 -11.42
CA VAL A 328 0.60 -6.78 -11.92
C VAL A 328 -0.71 -7.17 -12.61
N ARG A 329 -0.71 -8.25 -13.39
CA ARG A 329 -1.91 -8.72 -14.11
C ARG A 329 -2.89 -9.46 -13.23
N GLN A 330 -2.48 -9.86 -12.02
CA GLN A 330 -3.21 -10.82 -11.17
C GLN A 330 -3.60 -12.09 -11.94
N SER A 331 -2.87 -12.41 -13.01
CA SER A 331 -3.04 -13.61 -13.83
C SER A 331 -1.85 -14.50 -13.56
N PHE A 332 -2.13 -15.60 -12.87
CA PHE A 332 -1.18 -16.63 -12.49
C PHE A 332 -1.29 -17.84 -13.45
N GLU A 333 -1.85 -17.64 -14.65
CA GLU A 333 -2.35 -18.68 -15.56
C GLU A 333 -1.27 -19.46 -16.33
N GLN A 334 -0.05 -18.93 -16.45
CA GLN A 334 1.01 -19.57 -17.26
C GLN A 334 1.88 -20.58 -16.50
N GLN A 335 1.68 -20.72 -15.19
CA GLN A 335 2.15 -21.87 -14.43
C GLN A 335 0.89 -22.63 -14.01
N SER A 336 0.95 -23.96 -13.93
CA SER A 336 -0.08 -24.78 -13.29
C SER A 336 -0.15 -24.49 -11.78
N MET A 337 -0.31 -23.23 -11.38
CA MET A 337 -0.44 -22.78 -10.00
C MET A 337 -1.81 -23.20 -9.50
N SER A 338 -1.89 -24.40 -8.93
CA SER A 338 -3.06 -24.87 -8.23
C SER A 338 -3.14 -24.17 -6.87
N PHE A 339 -4.10 -23.26 -6.71
CA PHE A 339 -4.43 -22.74 -5.38
C PHE A 339 -4.97 -23.87 -4.50
N PHE A 340 -4.42 -24.00 -3.31
CA PHE A 340 -4.84 -24.95 -2.28
C PHE A 340 -5.24 -24.19 -1.01
N THR A 341 -5.99 -24.85 -0.12
CA THR A 341 -6.37 -24.30 1.19
C THR A 341 -5.13 -23.93 2.00
N PHE A 342 -5.10 -22.75 2.60
CA PHE A 342 -3.90 -22.24 3.29
C PHE A 342 -3.32 -23.22 4.32
N ASP A 343 -4.16 -23.98 5.04
CA ASP A 343 -3.75 -24.99 6.02
C ASP A 343 -2.76 -26.03 5.47
N HIS A 344 -2.75 -26.26 4.16
CA HIS A 344 -1.82 -27.17 3.51
C HIS A 344 -0.46 -26.55 3.19
N LEU A 345 -0.30 -25.23 3.30
CA LEU A 345 0.93 -24.52 2.93
C LEU A 345 2.19 -25.08 3.62
N PRO A 346 2.22 -25.34 4.94
CA PRO A 346 3.40 -25.92 5.58
C PRO A 346 3.80 -27.29 5.00
N THR A 347 2.82 -28.12 4.62
CA THR A 347 3.07 -29.42 3.99
C THR A 347 3.58 -29.25 2.56
N PHE A 348 2.95 -28.39 1.77
CA PHE A 348 3.35 -28.13 0.38
C PHE A 348 4.75 -27.53 0.28
N LEU A 349 5.18 -26.70 1.23
CA LEU A 349 6.56 -26.20 1.28
C LEU A 349 7.58 -27.31 1.54
N ARG A 350 7.27 -28.21 2.48
CA ARG A 350 8.10 -29.37 2.80
C ARG A 350 8.28 -30.30 1.58
N ASP A 351 7.20 -30.48 0.83
CA ASP A 351 7.09 -31.42 -0.28
C ASP A 351 7.18 -30.74 -1.66
N ALA A 352 7.68 -29.50 -1.70
CA ALA A 352 7.70 -28.68 -2.91
C ALA A 352 8.47 -29.33 -4.08
N HIS A 353 9.40 -30.25 -3.78
CA HIS A 353 10.12 -31.03 -4.80
C HIS A 353 9.23 -32.04 -5.54
N TYR A 354 8.08 -32.45 -4.98
CA TYR A 354 7.09 -33.28 -5.67
C TYR A 354 6.00 -32.43 -6.34
N VAL A 355 5.56 -31.35 -5.70
CA VAL A 355 4.40 -30.55 -6.15
C VAL A 355 4.71 -29.73 -7.40
N LEU A 356 5.91 -29.19 -7.53
CA LEU A 356 6.30 -28.31 -8.65
C LEU A 356 6.93 -29.07 -9.83
N SER A 357 6.82 -30.40 -9.85
CA SER A 357 7.40 -31.28 -10.86
C SER A 357 6.35 -31.94 -11.78
N SER A 358 5.08 -31.74 -11.46
CA SER A 358 3.89 -32.15 -12.22
C SER A 358 3.24 -30.93 -12.85
#